data_AF-A0A835G9T8-F1
#
_entry.id   AF-A0A835G9T8-F1
#
_cell.length_a   1.000
_cell.length_b   1.000
_cell.length_c   1.000
_cell.angle_alpha   90.00
_cell.angle_beta   90.00
_cell.angle_gamma   90.00
#
_symmetry.space_group_name_H-M   'P 1'
#
loop_
_entity.id
_entity.type
_entity.pdbx_description
1 polymer ?
#
loop_
_entity_poly.entity_id
_entity_poly.type
_entity_poly.pdbx_seq_one_letter_code
_entity_poly.pdbx_strand_id
1 'polypeptide(L)'
;MATGNLNLLRNAFSKLRIDHVFTRSLQRPRYRPPYWYAPKESATPDEFLTQENKQFIEEVMQDKMQLQNSLQSPLVNIDQNQTSAWNPRTRRVGLIARKIGNYPLWTKDGKKVLTTLLQVVDNHVVKYIPPEEFNPMKTSSVQWKEMEIGMYVSWI
;
A
#
# COMPACT_ATOMS: atom_id res chain seq x y z
N MET A 1 -55.23 15.42 41.73
CA MET A 1 -54.46 14.36 42.45
C MET A 1 -54.30 13.15 41.53
N ALA A 2 -53.36 13.16 40.56
CA ALA A 2 -53.16 12.02 39.64
C ALA A 2 -51.75 11.91 39.04
N THR A 3 -50.73 12.55 39.64
CA THR A 3 -49.35 12.60 39.09
C THR A 3 -48.42 11.54 39.69
N GLY A 4 -48.84 10.82 40.75
CA GLY A 4 -48.00 9.83 41.43
C GLY A 4 -47.74 8.55 40.63
N ASN A 5 -48.70 8.11 39.81
CA ASN A 5 -48.65 6.81 39.15
C ASN A 5 -47.78 6.78 37.88
N LEU A 6 -47.65 7.90 37.16
CA LEU A 6 -46.85 7.96 35.94
C LEU A 6 -45.34 7.88 36.23
N ASN A 7 -44.89 8.45 37.35
CA ASN A 7 -43.48 8.37 37.77
C ASN A 7 -43.09 6.96 38.23
N LEU A 8 -44.02 6.25 38.88
CA LEU A 8 -43.85 4.84 39.25
C LEU A 8 -43.73 3.95 38.01
N LEU A 9 -44.60 4.16 37.02
CA LEU A 9 -44.53 3.43 35.75
C LEU A 9 -43.24 3.74 34.99
N ARG A 10 -42.79 5.00 34.96
CA ARG A 10 -41.51 5.39 34.33
C ARG A 10 -40.31 4.66 34.96
N ASN A 11 -40.27 4.52 36.28
CA ASN A 11 -39.24 3.76 36.98
C ASN A 11 -39.35 2.24 36.78
N ALA A 12 -40.56 1.71 36.58
CA ALA A 12 -40.75 0.30 36.25
C ALA A 12 -40.26 0.01 34.82
N PHE A 13 -40.59 0.88 33.86
CA PHE A 13 -40.16 0.73 32.46
C PHE A 13 -38.67 1.01 32.26
N SER A 14 -38.04 1.89 33.06
CA SER A 14 -36.58 2.08 32.99
C SER A 14 -35.79 0.85 33.44
N LYS A 15 -36.36 0.03 34.35
CA LYS A 15 -35.77 -1.25 34.77
C LYS A 15 -35.95 -2.37 33.75
N LEU A 16 -36.92 -2.23 32.83
CA LEU A 16 -37.14 -3.14 31.71
C LEU A 16 -36.29 -2.78 30.48
N ARG A 17 -35.50 -1.70 30.55
CA ARG A 17 -34.61 -1.30 29.46
C ARG A 17 -33.47 -2.30 29.37
N ILE A 18 -33.52 -3.16 28.36
CA ILE A 18 -32.44 -4.09 28.02
C ILE A 18 -31.30 -3.25 27.40
N ASP A 19 -30.57 -2.53 28.24
CA ASP A 19 -29.44 -1.68 27.83
C ASP A 19 -28.21 -2.51 27.47
N HIS A 20 -28.18 -3.76 27.92
CA HIS A 20 -27.05 -4.64 27.77
C HIS A 20 -27.46 -5.86 26.94
N VAL A 21 -27.82 -5.63 25.67
CA VAL A 21 -27.72 -6.69 24.67
C VAL A 21 -26.23 -6.89 24.39
N PHE A 22 -25.59 -7.75 25.19
CA PHE A 22 -24.23 -8.20 24.90
C PHE A 22 -24.32 -9.14 23.70
N THR A 23 -24.28 -8.59 22.48
CA THR A 23 -24.05 -9.40 21.30
C THR A 23 -22.65 -9.98 21.45
N ARG A 24 -22.56 -11.23 21.93
CA ARG A 24 -21.30 -11.96 21.87
C ARG A 24 -20.94 -12.04 20.39
N SER A 25 -20.04 -11.18 19.93
CA SER A 25 -19.46 -11.34 18.61
C SER A 25 -18.88 -12.75 18.62
N LEU A 26 -19.34 -13.58 17.68
CA LEU A 26 -18.77 -14.90 17.45
C LEU A 26 -17.35 -14.64 16.92
N GLN A 27 -16.41 -14.35 17.81
CA GLN A 27 -15.00 -14.31 17.47
C GLN A 27 -14.69 -15.68 16.91
N ARG A 28 -14.39 -15.75 15.62
CA ARG A 28 -13.97 -16.98 14.99
C ARG A 28 -12.77 -17.50 15.79
N PRO A 29 -12.81 -18.75 16.29
CA PRO A 29 -11.70 -19.29 17.04
C PRO A 29 -10.43 -19.18 16.19
N ARG A 30 -9.38 -18.58 16.75
CA ARG A 30 -8.09 -18.50 16.07
C ARG A 30 -7.53 -19.93 15.99
N TYR A 31 -7.16 -20.35 14.78
CA TYR A 31 -6.46 -21.61 14.57
C TYR A 31 -5.18 -21.61 15.41
N ARG A 32 -5.10 -22.52 16.39
CA ARG A 32 -3.88 -22.83 17.11
C ARG A 32 -3.41 -24.19 16.63
N PRO A 33 -2.22 -24.31 16.04
CA PRO A 33 -1.68 -25.61 15.69
C PRO A 33 -1.56 -26.47 16.97
N PRO A 34 -1.75 -27.79 16.88
CA PRO A 34 -1.69 -28.69 18.02
C PRO A 34 -0.29 -28.71 18.64
N TYR A 35 -0.17 -29.11 19.91
CA TYR A 35 1.10 -29.01 20.65
C TYR A 35 2.26 -29.79 20.02
N TRP A 36 1.96 -30.86 19.28
CA TRP A 36 2.93 -31.68 18.56
C TRP A 36 3.35 -31.11 17.20
N TYR A 37 2.72 -30.02 16.75
CA TYR A 37 3.11 -29.30 15.56
C TYR A 37 4.28 -28.38 15.92
N ALA A 38 5.50 -28.90 15.76
CA ALA A 38 6.70 -28.11 15.92
C ALA A 38 6.64 -26.90 14.97
N PRO A 39 6.94 -25.67 15.44
CA PRO A 39 7.07 -24.53 14.54
C PRO A 39 8.14 -24.85 13.50
N LYS A 40 7.86 -24.52 12.24
CA LYS A 40 8.84 -24.69 11.16
C LYS A 40 10.07 -23.84 11.50
N GLU A 41 11.20 -24.50 11.72
CA GLU A 41 12.49 -23.82 11.79
C GLU A 41 12.75 -23.20 10.42
N SER A 42 12.72 -21.88 10.35
CA SER A 42 13.17 -21.15 9.17
C SER A 42 14.69 -21.10 9.22
N ALA A 43 15.35 -21.98 8.46
CA ALA A 43 16.77 -21.81 8.20
C ALA A 43 16.95 -20.44 7.51
N THR A 44 17.64 -19.51 8.19
CA THR A 44 18.08 -18.29 7.52
C THR A 44 19.18 -18.69 6.54
N PRO A 45 19.19 -18.16 5.30
CA PRO A 45 20.18 -18.58 4.29
C PRO A 45 21.64 -18.39 4.74
N ASP A 46 21.88 -17.53 5.74
CA ASP A 46 23.21 -17.15 6.21
C ASP A 46 23.78 -18.02 7.34
N GLU A 47 23.05 -19.06 7.76
CA GLU A 47 23.35 -19.85 8.97
C GLU A 47 24.62 -20.70 8.85
N PHE A 48 24.98 -21.14 7.63
CA PHE A 48 26.15 -22.01 7.38
C PHE A 48 27.28 -21.32 6.62
N LEU A 49 27.25 -19.99 6.49
CA LEU A 49 28.28 -19.24 5.77
C LEU A 49 29.38 -18.75 6.73
N THR A 50 30.64 -19.07 6.41
CA THR A 50 31.81 -18.45 7.05
C THR A 50 31.86 -16.96 6.71
N GLN A 51 32.54 -16.16 7.54
CA GLN A 51 32.66 -14.71 7.33
C GLN A 51 33.31 -14.37 5.97
N GLU A 52 34.34 -15.13 5.57
CA GLU A 52 35.02 -14.98 4.28
C GLU A 52 34.07 -15.25 3.11
N ASN A 53 33.26 -16.31 3.20
CA ASN A 53 32.30 -16.65 2.15
C ASN A 53 31.20 -15.59 2.02
N LYS A 54 30.78 -14.97 3.12
CA LYS A 54 29.80 -13.86 3.09
C LYS A 54 30.36 -12.66 2.32
N GLN A 55 31.59 -12.25 2.64
CA GLN A 55 32.26 -11.15 1.96
C GLN A 55 32.43 -11.43 0.46
N PHE A 56 32.85 -12.64 0.11
CA PHE A 56 32.98 -13.05 -1.28
C PHE A 56 31.64 -13.01 -2.03
N ILE A 57 30.55 -13.49 -1.42
CA ILE A 57 29.22 -13.44 -2.04
C ILE A 57 28.76 -11.99 -2.23
N GLU A 58 28.99 -11.11 -1.25
CA GLU A 58 28.66 -9.69 -1.36
C GLU A 58 29.42 -9.01 -2.51
N GLU A 59 30.71 -9.29 -2.67
CA GLU A 59 31.53 -8.79 -3.77
C GLU A 59 30.99 -9.28 -5.13
N VAL A 60 30.77 -10.59 -5.26
CA VAL A 60 30.22 -11.19 -6.49
C VAL A 60 28.83 -10.64 -6.82
N MET A 61 28.00 -10.37 -5.81
CA MET A 61 26.69 -9.75 -5.99
C MET A 61 26.82 -8.30 -6.48
N GLN A 62 27.71 -7.52 -5.90
CA GLN A 62 27.97 -6.14 -6.31
C GLN A 62 28.44 -6.08 -7.77
N ASP A 63 29.41 -6.92 -8.15
CA ASP A 63 29.92 -6.99 -9.53
C ASP A 63 28.80 -7.32 -10.53
N LYS A 64 27.97 -8.33 -10.21
CA LYS A 64 26.82 -8.69 -11.05
C LYS A 64 25.79 -7.57 -11.15
N MET A 65 25.53 -6.85 -10.07
CA MET A 65 24.62 -5.70 -10.08
C MET A 65 25.17 -4.55 -10.91
N GLN A 66 26.47 -4.25 -10.81
CA GLN A 66 27.11 -3.22 -11.62
C GLN A 66 27.04 -3.56 -13.12
N LEU A 67 27.33 -4.81 -13.47
CA LEU A 67 27.16 -5.32 -14.83
C LEU A 67 25.71 -5.17 -15.30
N GLN A 68 24.74 -5.55 -14.48
CA GLN A 68 23.32 -5.44 -14.82
C GLN A 68 22.88 -3.97 -14.99
N ASN A 69 23.35 -3.06 -14.15
CA ASN A 69 23.06 -1.63 -14.27
C ASN A 69 23.69 -1.02 -15.53
N SER A 70 24.83 -1.56 -15.98
CA SER A 70 25.46 -1.15 -17.24
C SER A 70 24.70 -1.65 -18.48
N LEU A 71 23.87 -2.70 -18.35
CA LEU A 71 23.04 -3.19 -19.44
C LEU A 71 21.89 -2.21 -19.69
N GLN A 72 22.00 -1.48 -20.80
CA GLN A 72 20.94 -0.61 -21.29
C GLN A 72 19.67 -1.41 -21.55
N SER A 73 18.51 -0.91 -21.10
CA SER A 73 17.27 -1.68 -21.19
C SER A 73 16.98 -2.07 -22.66
N PRO A 74 16.60 -3.33 -22.95
CA PRO A 74 16.45 -3.84 -24.32
C PRO A 74 15.52 -2.99 -25.22
N LEU A 75 14.61 -2.24 -24.60
CA LEU A 75 13.63 -1.40 -25.27
C LEU A 75 14.20 -0.07 -25.82
N VAL A 76 15.43 0.32 -25.46
CA VAL A 76 16.06 1.53 -26.02
C VAL A 76 16.47 1.32 -27.48
N ASN A 77 16.71 0.07 -27.88
CA ASN A 77 17.06 -0.30 -29.25
C ASN A 77 15.83 -0.54 -30.15
N ILE A 78 14.62 -0.32 -29.65
CA ILE A 78 13.43 -0.34 -30.50
C ILE A 78 13.51 0.89 -31.41
N ASP A 79 13.56 0.64 -32.72
CA ASP A 79 13.61 1.66 -33.74
C ASP A 79 12.60 2.76 -33.44
N GLN A 80 13.08 3.99 -33.25
CA GLN A 80 12.29 5.18 -32.91
C GLN A 80 11.11 5.41 -33.88
N ASN A 81 11.17 4.78 -35.05
CA ASN A 81 10.18 4.76 -36.13
C ASN A 81 8.82 4.14 -35.75
N GLN A 82 8.69 3.42 -34.62
CA GLN A 82 7.41 2.89 -34.14
C GLN A 82 6.69 3.80 -33.12
N THR A 83 7.22 4.99 -32.83
CA THR A 83 6.60 5.91 -31.88
C THR A 83 5.29 6.46 -32.45
N SER A 84 4.16 5.94 -31.97
CA SER A 84 2.84 6.45 -32.33
C SER A 84 2.66 7.90 -31.87
N ALA A 85 1.98 8.70 -32.69
CA ALA A 85 1.63 10.07 -32.34
C ALA A 85 0.72 10.10 -31.09
N TRP A 86 0.91 11.11 -30.24
CA TRP A 86 0.09 11.28 -29.05
C TRP A 86 -1.38 11.52 -29.42
N ASN A 87 -2.30 10.78 -28.78
CA ASN A 87 -3.74 10.92 -28.92
C ASN A 87 -4.35 11.13 -27.52
N PRO A 88 -5.40 11.95 -27.36
CA PRO A 88 -6.11 12.12 -26.09
C PRO A 88 -6.56 10.83 -25.38
N ARG A 89 -6.79 9.74 -26.13
CA ARG A 89 -7.16 8.43 -25.57
C ARG A 89 -5.96 7.59 -25.12
N THR A 90 -4.74 7.97 -25.49
CA THR A 90 -3.53 7.21 -25.18
C THR A 90 -3.08 7.51 -23.74
N ARG A 91 -2.79 6.44 -22.98
CA ARG A 91 -2.21 6.54 -21.63
C ARG A 91 -0.73 6.24 -21.67
N ARG A 92 0.08 7.06 -20.99
CA ARG A 92 1.51 6.81 -20.80
C ARG A 92 1.76 5.93 -19.58
N VAL A 93 2.91 5.28 -19.55
CA VAL A 93 3.38 4.53 -18.38
C VAL A 93 3.65 5.48 -17.21
N GLY A 94 3.35 5.02 -16.00
CA GLY A 94 3.68 5.74 -14.77
C GLY A 94 5.12 5.52 -14.34
N LEU A 95 5.53 6.22 -13.28
CA LEU A 95 6.82 6.02 -12.63
C LEU A 95 6.62 5.56 -11.19
N ILE A 96 7.52 4.71 -10.72
CA ILE A 96 7.61 4.34 -9.29
C ILE A 96 8.72 5.22 -8.69
N ALA A 97 8.39 5.91 -7.60
CA ALA A 97 9.30 6.82 -6.94
C ALA A 97 9.26 6.65 -5.41
N ARG A 98 10.40 6.91 -4.77
CA ARG A 98 10.56 6.93 -3.32
C ARG A 98 10.36 8.35 -2.80
N LYS A 99 9.47 8.53 -1.83
CA LYS A 99 9.31 9.81 -1.13
C LYS A 99 10.50 10.07 -0.22
N ILE A 100 11.22 11.17 -0.46
CA ILE A 100 12.35 11.60 0.38
C ILE A 100 11.85 12.49 1.52
N GLY A 101 10.95 13.43 1.21
CA GLY A 101 10.49 14.42 2.18
C GLY A 101 9.57 15.47 1.57
N ASN A 102 9.29 16.51 2.34
CA ASN A 102 8.49 17.65 1.91
C ASN A 102 9.37 18.91 1.94
N TYR A 103 9.28 19.74 0.90
CA TYR A 103 10.08 20.96 0.77
C TYR A 103 9.19 22.15 0.38
N PRO A 104 9.30 23.31 1.05
CA PRO A 104 8.54 24.49 0.64
C PRO A 104 9.20 25.17 -0.56
N LEU A 105 8.42 25.41 -1.61
CA LEU A 105 8.81 26.22 -2.76
C LEU A 105 8.05 27.55 -2.74
N TRP A 106 8.67 28.59 -3.30
CA TRP A 106 8.07 29.92 -3.43
C TRP A 106 7.73 30.17 -4.89
N THR A 107 6.49 30.54 -5.18
CA THR A 107 6.09 30.97 -6.52
C THR A 107 6.58 32.39 -6.81
N LYS A 108 6.57 32.78 -8.09
CA LYS A 108 6.94 34.15 -8.50
C LYS A 108 6.07 35.22 -7.83
N ASP A 109 4.84 34.88 -7.48
CA ASP A 109 3.89 35.74 -6.76
C ASP A 109 4.17 35.84 -5.24
N GLY A 110 5.25 35.21 -4.76
CA GLY A 110 5.63 35.20 -3.35
C GLY A 110 4.81 34.25 -2.46
N LYS A 111 4.01 33.35 -3.04
CA LYS A 111 3.23 32.38 -2.28
C LYS A 111 4.06 31.13 -1.98
N LYS A 112 3.99 30.65 -0.72
CA LYS A 112 4.62 29.41 -0.28
C LYS A 112 3.74 28.21 -0.65
N VAL A 113 4.29 27.27 -1.40
CA VAL A 113 3.67 25.99 -1.77
C VAL A 113 4.49 24.85 -1.17
N LEU A 114 3.84 23.98 -0.40
CA LEU A 114 4.50 22.81 0.16
C LEU A 114 4.50 21.69 -0.89
N THR A 115 5.68 21.28 -1.34
CA THR A 115 5.86 20.22 -2.33
C THR A 115 6.45 18.97 -1.71
N THR A 116 6.28 17.83 -2.39
CA THR A 116 6.86 16.55 -1.99
C THR A 116 8.01 16.20 -2.92
N LEU A 117 9.13 15.73 -2.35
CA LEU A 117 10.29 15.28 -3.09
C LEU A 117 10.18 13.79 -3.37
N LEU A 118 10.16 13.43 -4.65
CA LEU A 118 10.06 12.06 -5.14
C LEU A 118 11.33 11.72 -5.92
N GLN A 119 12.06 10.71 -5.46
CA GLN A 119 13.23 10.16 -6.14
C GLN A 119 12.81 8.98 -7.01
N VAL A 120 13.13 9.03 -8.30
CA VAL A 120 13.04 7.84 -9.16
C VAL A 120 14.36 7.11 -9.08
N VAL A 121 14.34 5.85 -8.62
CA VAL A 121 15.50 4.97 -8.51
C VAL A 121 15.16 3.68 -9.25
N ASP A 122 16.05 3.23 -10.14
CA ASP A 122 15.98 1.95 -10.87
C ASP A 122 14.60 1.62 -11.46
N ASN A 123 14.06 2.53 -12.27
CA ASN A 123 12.76 2.34 -12.91
C ASN A 123 12.92 1.71 -14.30
N HIS A 124 12.53 0.45 -14.42
CA HIS A 124 12.61 -0.33 -15.65
C HIS A 124 11.29 -1.05 -15.94
N VAL A 125 11.00 -1.23 -17.23
CA VAL A 125 9.86 -2.05 -17.68
C VAL A 125 10.25 -3.52 -17.58
N VAL A 126 9.56 -4.27 -16.72
CA VAL A 126 9.85 -5.70 -16.50
C VAL A 126 9.20 -6.58 -17.57
N LYS A 127 7.94 -6.30 -17.94
CA LYS A 127 7.19 -7.06 -18.94
C LYS A 127 6.11 -6.22 -19.61
N TYR A 128 5.81 -6.53 -20.85
CA TYR A 128 4.64 -6.06 -21.57
C TYR A 128 3.61 -7.18 -21.62
N ILE A 129 2.35 -6.88 -21.25
CA ILE A 129 1.22 -7.81 -21.37
C ILE A 129 0.29 -7.21 -22.42
N PRO A 130 -0.03 -7.94 -23.51
CA PRO A 130 -0.94 -7.43 -24.53
C PRO A 130 -2.36 -7.26 -23.95
N PRO A 131 -3.18 -6.38 -24.54
CA PRO A 131 -4.52 -6.09 -24.04
C PRO A 131 -5.45 -7.31 -24.06
N GLU A 132 -5.21 -8.28 -24.94
CA GLU A 132 -6.00 -9.52 -25.05
C GLU A 132 -5.84 -10.44 -23.82
N GLU A 133 -4.64 -10.47 -23.24
CA GLU A 133 -4.32 -11.31 -22.07
C GLU A 133 -4.45 -10.54 -20.75
N PHE A 134 -4.66 -9.22 -20.82
CA PHE A 134 -4.71 -8.37 -19.65
C PHE A 134 -6.02 -8.61 -18.87
N ASN A 135 -5.94 -9.44 -17.82
CA ASN A 135 -7.01 -9.60 -16.86
C ASN A 135 -6.88 -8.53 -15.76
N PRO A 136 -7.75 -7.50 -15.71
CA PRO A 136 -7.65 -6.47 -14.69
C PRO A 136 -7.83 -7.09 -13.30
N MET A 137 -7.08 -6.58 -12.32
CA MET A 137 -7.27 -7.00 -10.94
C MET A 137 -8.71 -6.68 -10.53
N LYS A 138 -9.46 -7.71 -10.13
CA LYS A 138 -10.81 -7.55 -9.59
C LYS A 138 -10.69 -6.87 -8.23
N THR A 139 -10.64 -5.54 -8.21
CA THR A 139 -10.83 -4.80 -6.96
C THR A 139 -12.27 -5.06 -6.54
N SER A 140 -12.49 -5.58 -5.33
CA SER A 140 -13.81 -5.49 -4.70
C SER A 140 -14.25 -4.04 -4.83
N SER A 141 -15.50 -3.78 -5.20
CA SER A 141 -16.01 -2.44 -5.47
C SER A 141 -15.72 -1.51 -4.29
N VAL A 142 -14.59 -0.79 -4.35
CA VAL A 142 -14.30 0.27 -3.42
C VAL A 142 -15.26 1.37 -3.82
N GLN A 143 -16.32 1.50 -3.03
CA GLN A 143 -17.23 2.63 -3.11
C GLN A 143 -16.43 3.86 -2.67
N TRP A 144 -15.81 4.53 -3.62
CA TRP A 144 -15.24 5.85 -3.39
C TRP A 144 -16.41 6.78 -3.09
N LYS A 145 -16.57 7.18 -1.82
CA LYS A 145 -17.32 8.38 -1.49
C LYS A 145 -16.43 9.56 -1.89
N GLU A 146 -16.87 10.34 -2.87
CA GLU A 146 -16.39 11.70 -3.01
C GLU A 146 -16.66 12.41 -1.69
N MET A 147 -15.62 12.62 -0.89
CA MET A 147 -15.69 13.64 0.13
C MET A 147 -15.49 14.96 -0.60
N GLU A 148 -16.51 15.81 -0.60
CA GLU A 148 -16.32 17.23 -0.87
C GLU A 148 -15.29 17.72 0.16
N ILE A 149 -14.04 17.92 -0.27
CA ILE A 149 -12.97 18.39 0.60
C ILE A 149 -13.24 19.87 0.89
N GLY A 150 -14.10 20.11 1.88
CA GLY A 150 -14.02 21.28 2.73
C GLY A 150 -12.73 21.19 3.52
N MET A 151 -11.73 21.93 3.06
CA MET A 151 -10.46 22.27 3.70
C MET A 151 -10.38 21.99 5.22
N TYR A 152 -9.99 20.79 5.65
CA TYR A 152 -9.39 20.56 6.97
C TYR A 152 -8.37 19.42 6.92
N VAL A 153 -7.15 19.76 7.31
CA VAL A 153 -6.03 18.85 7.53
C VAL A 153 -6.31 18.03 8.78
N SER A 154 -6.33 16.70 8.68
CA SER A 154 -6.22 15.80 9.83
C SER A 154 -5.23 14.68 9.51
N TRP A 155 -4.21 14.58 10.34
CA TRP A 155 -3.12 13.60 10.26
C TRP A 155 -3.58 12.20 10.66
N ILE A 156 -3.15 11.19 9.89
CA ILE A 156 -2.68 9.88 10.36
C ILE A 156 -1.45 9.53 9.52
#